data_AF-A0A195C6M3-F1
#
_entry.id   AF-A0A195C6M3-F1
#
_cell.length_a   1.000
_cell.length_b   1.000
_cell.length_c   1.000
_cell.angle_alpha   90.00
_cell.angle_beta   90.00
_cell.angle_gamma   90.00
#
_symmetry.space_group_name_H-M   'P 1'
#
loop_
_entity.id
_entity.type
_entity.pdbx_description
1 polymer ?
#
loop_
_entity_poly.entity_id
_entity_poly.type
_entity_poly.pdbx_seq_one_letter_code
_entity_poly.pdbx_strand_id
1 'polypeptide(L)'
;MCLYILYNEIHFRMASLLKGKAIKNEDAPLWLVVYEAFPPKYEPRFDRRLPKKPVTPIFYEEDLIRVKFHKDRKFIPATNLANESVKSATQNFLSMYQTIKKEGLSEDKAYERAMEQYVSEMETRTESRKENESSSNLFRSSKF
;
A
#
# COMPACT_ATOMS: atom_id res chain seq x y z
N MET A 1 1.88 27.97 -34.71
CA MET A 1 1.07 27.91 -33.47
C MET A 1 1.91 27.39 -32.29
N CYS A 2 3.06 28.01 -31.97
CA CYS A 2 4.01 27.48 -30.96
C CYS A 2 4.73 28.55 -30.11
N LEU A 3 4.25 29.80 -30.03
CA LEU A 3 4.91 30.85 -29.22
C LEU A 3 4.16 31.22 -27.93
N TYR A 4 2.90 30.82 -27.76
CA TYR A 4 2.08 31.18 -26.60
C TYR A 4 2.10 30.18 -25.43
N ILE A 5 2.86 29.08 -25.53
CA ILE A 5 2.88 28.04 -24.48
C ILE A 5 4.03 28.27 -23.46
N LEU A 6 5.03 29.11 -23.78
CA LEU A 6 6.25 29.26 -22.97
C LEU A 6 6.19 30.31 -21.83
N TYR A 7 5.08 31.03 -21.67
CA TYR A 7 4.98 32.14 -20.69
C TYR A 7 4.17 31.82 -19.42
N ASN A 8 3.81 30.55 -19.17
CA ASN A 8 2.85 30.19 -18.12
C ASN A 8 3.45 29.64 -16.82
N GLU A 9 4.73 29.86 -16.59
CA GLU A 9 5.42 29.42 -15.36
C GLU A 9 5.77 30.62 -14.48
N ILE A 10 5.56 30.48 -13.17
CA ILE A 10 5.83 31.56 -12.22
C ILE A 10 7.31 31.93 -12.17
N HIS A 11 8.20 30.94 -12.28
CA HIS A 11 9.65 31.15 -12.33
C HIS A 11 10.06 31.96 -13.56
N PHE A 12 9.64 31.54 -14.76
CA PHE A 12 9.97 32.24 -15.99
C PHE A 12 9.41 33.68 -16.04
N ARG A 13 8.22 33.90 -15.46
CA ARG A 13 7.63 35.24 -15.31
C ARG A 13 8.49 36.12 -14.39
N MET A 14 8.91 35.61 -13.24
CA MET A 14 9.77 36.34 -12.30
C MET A 14 11.14 36.65 -12.91
N ALA A 15 11.78 35.68 -13.57
CA ALA A 15 13.04 35.87 -14.27
C ALA A 15 12.94 36.94 -15.37
N SER A 16 11.83 36.95 -16.12
CA SER A 16 11.56 37.96 -17.15
C SER A 16 11.37 39.37 -16.56
N LEU A 17 10.66 39.49 -15.43
CA LEU A 17 10.45 40.77 -14.74
C LEU A 17 11.76 41.34 -14.17
N LEU A 18 12.62 40.49 -13.61
CA LEU A 18 13.95 40.88 -13.14
C LEU A 18 14.86 41.30 -14.30
N LYS A 19 14.88 40.52 -15.39
CA LYS A 19 15.64 40.85 -16.61
C LYS A 19 15.16 42.15 -17.26
N GLY A 20 13.85 42.39 -17.24
CA GLY A 20 13.21 43.61 -17.72
C GLY A 20 13.35 44.81 -16.78
N LYS A 21 14.00 44.66 -15.62
CA LYS A 21 14.12 45.68 -14.57
C LYS A 21 12.78 46.24 -14.08
N ALA A 22 11.70 45.49 -14.26
CA ALA A 22 10.37 45.84 -13.75
C ALA A 22 10.29 45.60 -12.23
N ILE A 23 11.11 44.67 -11.72
CA ILE A 23 11.33 44.39 -10.30
C ILE A 23 12.82 44.60 -10.01
N LYS A 24 13.16 45.20 -8.87
CA LYS A 24 14.56 45.34 -8.44
C LYS A 24 15.08 43.99 -7.95
N ASN A 25 16.37 43.74 -8.11
CA ASN A 25 16.99 42.50 -7.62
C ASN A 25 16.85 42.32 -6.09
N GLU A 26 16.83 43.43 -5.34
CA GLU A 26 16.62 43.45 -3.89
C GLU A 26 15.20 43.01 -3.50
N ASP A 27 14.23 43.24 -4.37
CA ASP A 27 12.82 42.89 -4.18
C ASP A 27 12.51 41.48 -4.74
N ALA A 28 13.53 40.73 -5.16
CA ALA A 28 13.36 39.36 -5.62
C ALA A 28 12.84 38.48 -4.47
N PRO A 29 11.83 37.62 -4.72
CA PRO A 29 11.27 36.82 -3.66
C PRO A 29 12.26 35.75 -3.20
N LEU A 30 12.28 35.48 -1.90
CA LEU A 30 13.22 34.55 -1.27
C LEU A 30 13.20 33.13 -1.89
N TRP A 31 12.02 32.67 -2.32
CA TRP A 31 11.85 31.34 -2.91
C TRP A 31 12.58 31.18 -4.25
N LEU A 32 12.91 32.28 -4.95
CA LEU A 32 13.56 32.22 -6.26
C LEU A 32 14.95 31.57 -6.15
N VAL A 33 15.71 31.92 -5.12
CA VAL A 33 17.05 31.33 -4.86
C VAL A 33 16.95 29.83 -4.59
N VAL A 34 15.94 29.41 -3.82
CA VAL A 34 15.70 27.99 -3.53
C VAL A 34 15.29 27.24 -4.81
N TYR A 35 14.46 27.87 -5.64
CA TYR A 35 14.01 27.31 -6.91
C TYR A 35 15.16 27.15 -7.91
N GLU A 36 16.06 28.14 -8.02
CA GLU A 36 17.23 28.09 -8.89
C GLU A 36 18.26 27.04 -8.42
N ALA A 37 18.42 26.88 -7.10
CA ALA A 37 19.30 25.87 -6.53
C ALA A 37 18.74 24.43 -6.67
N PHE A 38 17.43 24.27 -6.52
CA PHE A 38 16.74 22.97 -6.54
C PHE A 38 15.53 23.02 -7.47
N PRO A 39 15.74 23.07 -8.80
CA PRO A 39 14.64 23.16 -9.74
C PRO A 39 13.80 21.87 -9.71
N PRO A 40 12.46 21.98 -9.85
CA PRO A 40 11.59 20.81 -9.89
C PRO A 40 11.85 19.97 -11.14
N LYS A 41 11.62 18.66 -11.06
CA LYS A 41 11.77 17.75 -12.22
C LYS A 41 10.87 18.13 -13.40
N TYR A 42 9.67 18.62 -13.11
CA TYR A 42 8.73 19.13 -14.09
C TYR A 42 8.31 20.54 -13.69
N GLU A 43 8.43 21.49 -14.61
CA GLU A 43 8.02 22.87 -14.35
C GLU A 43 6.50 22.96 -14.15
N PRO A 44 6.02 23.78 -13.20
CA PRO A 44 4.60 23.95 -12.93
C PRO A 44 3.94 24.77 -14.06
N ARG A 45 3.56 24.06 -15.13
CA ARG A 45 2.87 24.62 -16.30
C ARG A 45 1.36 24.48 -16.14
N PHE A 46 0.65 25.53 -16.54
CA PHE A 46 -0.79 25.44 -16.74
C PHE A 46 -1.09 24.83 -18.12
N ASP A 47 -1.25 23.52 -18.15
CA ASP A 47 -1.64 22.78 -19.34
C ASP A 47 -3.16 22.65 -19.47
N ARG A 48 -3.66 22.71 -20.70
CA ARG A 48 -5.07 22.42 -21.00
C ARG A 48 -5.39 20.99 -20.58
N ARG A 49 -6.44 20.81 -19.77
CA ARG A 49 -6.92 19.49 -19.34
C ARG A 49 -7.18 18.60 -20.56
N LEU A 50 -6.38 17.53 -20.69
CA LEU A 50 -6.61 16.48 -21.68
C LEU A 50 -7.79 15.59 -21.23
N PRO A 51 -8.48 14.91 -22.16
CA PRO A 51 -9.43 13.87 -21.81
C PRO A 51 -8.76 12.81 -20.93
N LYS A 52 -9.47 12.35 -19.89
CA LYS A 52 -8.93 11.35 -18.95
C LYS A 52 -8.66 10.05 -19.69
N LYS A 53 -7.43 9.54 -19.56
CA LYS A 53 -7.11 8.17 -19.98
C LYS A 53 -7.74 7.20 -18.98
N PRO A 54 -8.28 6.04 -19.41
CA PRO A 54 -8.76 5.03 -18.49
C PRO A 54 -7.59 4.51 -17.66
N VAL A 55 -7.75 4.50 -16.33
CA VAL A 55 -6.77 3.91 -15.41
C VAL A 55 -6.99 2.40 -15.40
N THR A 56 -5.93 1.62 -15.61
CA THR A 56 -6.00 0.16 -15.58
C THR A 56 -6.08 -0.34 -14.13
N PRO A 57 -6.98 -1.28 -13.81
CA PRO A 57 -6.97 -1.92 -12.50
C PRO A 57 -5.68 -2.73 -12.33
N ILE A 58 -5.15 -2.74 -11.10
CA ILE A 58 -3.94 -3.47 -10.73
C ILE A 58 -4.37 -4.79 -10.09
N PHE A 59 -4.00 -5.90 -10.72
CA PHE A 59 -4.24 -7.25 -10.21
C PHE A 59 -2.92 -8.01 -10.15
N TYR A 60 -2.78 -8.84 -9.12
CA TYR A 60 -1.64 -9.71 -8.95
C TYR A 60 -2.04 -11.18 -9.08
N GLU A 61 -1.09 -12.05 -9.38
CA GLU A 61 -1.35 -13.48 -9.55
C GLU A 61 -1.92 -14.12 -8.28
N GLU A 62 -1.47 -13.66 -7.11
CA GLU A 62 -1.99 -14.17 -5.84
C GLU A 62 -3.44 -13.76 -5.55
N ASP A 63 -3.97 -12.73 -6.24
CA ASP A 63 -5.36 -12.29 -6.02
C ASP A 63 -6.37 -13.38 -6.36
N LEU A 64 -6.04 -14.27 -7.30
CA LEU A 64 -6.86 -15.45 -7.62
C LEU A 64 -7.03 -16.35 -6.40
N ILE A 65 -5.95 -16.56 -5.65
CA ILE A 65 -5.93 -17.41 -4.45
C ILE A 65 -6.56 -16.67 -3.27
N ARG A 66 -6.33 -15.35 -3.13
CA ARG A 66 -7.01 -14.52 -2.13
C ARG A 66 -8.52 -14.60 -2.32
N VAL A 67 -9.02 -14.46 -3.55
CA VAL A 67 -10.46 -14.55 -3.84
C VAL A 67 -11.03 -15.92 -3.47
N LYS A 68 -10.34 -17.02 -3.81
CA LYS A 68 -10.77 -18.38 -3.41
C LYS A 68 -10.85 -18.50 -1.89
N PHE A 69 -9.79 -18.11 -1.18
CA PHE A 69 -9.74 -18.17 0.29
C PHE A 69 -10.86 -17.36 0.97
N HIS A 70 -11.09 -16.14 0.48
CA HIS A 70 -12.13 -15.26 1.01
C HIS A 70 -13.55 -15.75 0.68
N LYS A 71 -13.75 -16.55 -0.38
CA LYS A 71 -15.04 -17.20 -0.69
C LYS A 71 -15.29 -18.40 0.21
N ASP A 72 -14.27 -19.22 0.44
CA ASP A 72 -14.42 -20.47 1.20
C ASP A 72 -14.48 -20.23 2.71
N ARG A 73 -13.82 -19.17 3.21
CA ARG A 73 -13.80 -18.82 4.63
C ARG A 73 -14.85 -17.77 4.97
N LYS A 74 -15.88 -18.19 5.71
CA LYS A 74 -16.90 -17.29 6.27
C LYS A 74 -16.35 -16.32 7.34
N PHE A 75 -15.32 -16.74 8.07
CA PHE A 75 -14.70 -15.94 9.11
C PHE A 75 -13.19 -15.84 8.91
N ILE A 76 -12.70 -14.60 8.89
CA ILE A 76 -11.29 -14.24 8.79
C ILE A 76 -11.00 -13.27 9.94
N PRO A 77 -9.96 -13.52 10.75
CA PRO A 77 -9.68 -12.66 11.91
C PRO A 77 -9.28 -11.25 11.47
N ALA A 78 -9.61 -10.27 12.32
CA ALA A 78 -9.25 -8.87 12.10
C ALA A 78 -7.72 -8.72 11.99
N THR A 79 -7.29 -7.85 11.06
CA THR A 79 -5.88 -7.55 10.83
C THR A 79 -5.56 -6.17 11.40
N ASN A 80 -4.41 -6.04 12.07
CA ASN A 80 -3.91 -4.75 12.53
C ASN A 80 -3.18 -4.04 11.38
N LEU A 81 -3.77 -2.97 10.85
CA LEU A 81 -3.17 -2.17 9.78
C LEU A 81 -2.08 -1.20 10.27
N ALA A 82 -1.96 -0.98 11.58
CA ALA A 82 -0.95 -0.09 12.16
C ALA A 82 0.42 -0.75 12.33
N ASN A 83 0.47 -2.09 12.32
CA ASN A 83 1.73 -2.83 12.47
C ASN A 83 2.03 -3.64 11.20
N GLU A 84 3.04 -3.20 10.46
CA GLU A 84 3.51 -3.85 9.23
C GLU A 84 4.13 -5.24 9.48
N SER A 85 4.66 -5.50 10.69
CA SER A 85 5.29 -6.79 10.99
C SER A 85 4.27 -7.93 11.16
N VAL A 86 3.00 -7.60 11.44
CA VAL A 86 1.95 -8.58 11.68
C VAL A 86 1.26 -8.94 10.38
N LYS A 87 1.54 -10.15 9.90
CA LYS A 87 0.90 -10.69 8.69
C LYS A 87 -0.58 -10.98 8.93
N SER A 88 -1.41 -10.63 7.96
CA SER A 88 -2.82 -11.00 7.94
C SER A 88 -3.00 -12.51 7.83
N ALA A 89 -4.18 -13.01 8.21
CA ALA A 89 -4.51 -14.43 8.04
C ALA A 89 -4.41 -14.88 6.58
N THR A 90 -4.90 -14.05 5.65
CA THR A 90 -4.80 -14.30 4.21
C THR A 90 -3.33 -14.34 3.75
N GLN A 91 -2.46 -13.48 4.29
CA GLN A 91 -1.04 -13.49 3.94
C GLN A 91 -0.31 -14.71 4.50
N ASN A 92 -0.65 -15.15 5.72
CA ASN A 92 -0.12 -16.40 6.27
C ASN A 92 -0.55 -17.60 5.42
N PHE A 93 -1.84 -17.66 5.06
CA PHE A 93 -2.35 -18.68 4.14
C PHE A 93 -1.61 -18.68 2.79
N LEU A 94 -1.42 -17.51 2.20
CA LEU A 94 -0.70 -17.40 0.93
C LEU A 94 0.74 -17.93 1.04
N SER A 95 1.43 -17.67 2.15
CA SER A 95 2.78 -18.18 2.37
C SER A 95 2.83 -19.71 2.52
N MET A 96 1.81 -20.31 3.15
CA MET A 96 1.66 -21.78 3.22
C MET A 96 1.41 -22.36 1.82
N TYR A 97 0.46 -21.78 1.09
CA TYR A 97 0.16 -22.18 -0.29
C TYR A 97 1.39 -22.09 -1.21
N GLN A 98 2.16 -21.00 -1.14
CA GLN A 98 3.38 -20.85 -1.94
C GLN A 98 4.44 -21.90 -1.58
N THR A 99 4.54 -22.29 -0.32
CA THR A 99 5.46 -23.35 0.12
C THR A 99 5.05 -24.70 -0.48
N ILE A 100 3.77 -25.04 -0.42
CA ILE A 100 3.23 -26.27 -0.99
C ILE A 100 3.30 -26.27 -2.53
N LYS A 101 3.07 -25.12 -3.17
CA LYS A 101 3.18 -24.98 -4.63
C LYS A 101 4.61 -25.25 -5.11
N LYS A 102 5.64 -24.88 -4.32
CA LYS A 102 7.04 -25.20 -4.63
C LYS A 102 7.35 -26.70 -4.61
N GLU A 103 6.55 -27.52 -3.93
CA GLU A 103 6.67 -28.98 -3.94
C GLU A 103 6.21 -29.60 -5.29
N GLY A 104 5.72 -28.79 -6.24
CA GLY A 104 5.36 -29.24 -7.59
C GLY A 104 3.95 -29.83 -7.71
N LEU A 105 3.09 -29.62 -6.71
CA LEU A 105 1.69 -30.04 -6.77
C LEU A 105 0.89 -29.17 -7.75
N SER A 106 -0.17 -29.78 -8.34
CA SER A 106 -1.19 -29.05 -9.10
C SER A 106 -1.84 -27.97 -8.23
N GLU A 107 -2.25 -26.85 -8.83
CA GLU A 107 -2.75 -25.67 -8.11
C GLU A 107 -3.93 -25.97 -7.19
N ASP A 108 -4.87 -26.80 -7.64
CA ASP A 108 -6.06 -27.16 -6.85
C ASP A 108 -5.70 -28.06 -5.67
N LYS A 109 -4.84 -29.06 -5.89
CA LYS A 109 -4.35 -29.94 -4.81
C LYS A 109 -3.50 -29.18 -3.79
N ALA A 110 -2.69 -28.24 -4.26
CA ALA A 110 -1.89 -27.38 -3.40
C ALA A 110 -2.79 -26.48 -2.53
N TYR A 111 -3.90 -25.99 -3.09
CA TYR A 111 -4.88 -25.19 -2.36
C TYR A 111 -5.62 -26.00 -1.31
N GLU A 112 -6.13 -27.18 -1.66
CA GLU A 112 -6.82 -28.09 -0.72
C GLU A 112 -5.92 -28.44 0.48
N ARG A 113 -4.67 -28.84 0.21
CA ARG A 113 -3.71 -29.16 1.26
C ARG A 113 -3.36 -27.95 2.13
N ALA A 114 -3.22 -26.77 1.52
CA ALA A 114 -2.99 -25.54 2.26
C ALA A 114 -4.19 -25.18 3.16
N MET A 115 -5.41 -25.46 2.69
CA MET A 115 -6.64 -25.22 3.46
C MET A 115 -6.75 -26.18 4.66
N GLU A 116 -6.45 -27.45 4.48
CA GLU A 116 -6.39 -28.44 5.57
C GLU A 116 -5.38 -28.03 6.65
N GLN A 117 -4.19 -27.61 6.21
CA GLN A 117 -3.15 -27.12 7.13
C GLN A 117 -3.59 -25.84 7.85
N TYR A 118 -4.21 -24.90 7.14
CA TYR A 118 -4.72 -23.66 7.75
C TYR A 118 -5.80 -23.94 8.80
N VAL A 119 -6.72 -24.87 8.53
CA VAL A 119 -7.79 -25.23 9.47
C VAL A 119 -7.22 -25.84 10.75
N SER A 120 -6.30 -26.80 10.62
CA SER A 120 -5.66 -27.43 11.78
C SER A 120 -4.84 -26.43 12.62
N GLU A 121 -4.15 -25.47 11.99
CA GLU A 121 -3.49 -24.37 12.72
C GLU A 121 -4.47 -23.45 13.46
N MET A 122 -5.67 -23.24 12.91
CA MET A 122 -6.67 -22.39 13.56
C MET A 122 -7.36 -23.10 14.74
N GLU A 123 -7.58 -24.41 14.63
CA GLU A 123 -8.13 -25.24 15.71
C GLU A 123 -7.18 -25.28 16.91
N THR A 124 -5.90 -25.59 16.68
CA THR A 124 -4.86 -25.60 17.73
C THR A 124 -4.66 -24.23 18.40
N ARG A 125 -4.75 -23.13 17.64
CA ARG A 125 -4.73 -21.76 18.20
C ARG A 125 -5.96 -21.45 19.05
N THR A 126 -7.10 -22.06 18.74
CA THR A 126 -8.34 -21.87 19.49
C THR A 126 -8.33 -22.67 20.79
N GLU A 127 -7.83 -23.90 20.75
CA GLU A 127 -7.64 -24.77 21.93
C GLU A 127 -6.67 -24.14 22.94
N SER A 128 -5.49 -23.73 22.49
CA SER A 128 -4.50 -23.06 23.35
C SER A 128 -5.02 -21.76 23.99
N ARG A 129 -5.91 -21.01 23.32
CA ARG A 129 -6.57 -19.85 23.94
C ARG A 129 -7.51 -20.24 25.07
N LYS A 130 -8.33 -21.28 24.88
CA LYS A 130 -9.26 -21.78 25.90
C LYS A 130 -8.52 -22.28 27.14
N GLU A 131 -7.39 -22.97 26.96
CA GLU A 131 -6.54 -23.44 28.07
C GLU A 131 -5.90 -22.29 28.84
N ASN A 132 -5.45 -21.24 28.16
CA ASN A 132 -4.89 -20.04 28.80
C ASN A 132 -5.96 -19.24 29.57
N GLU A 133 -7.18 -19.16 29.03
CA GLU A 133 -8.33 -18.54 29.69
C GLU A 133 -8.79 -19.36 30.91
N SER A 134 -8.86 -20.69 30.81
CA SER A 134 -9.23 -21.54 31.96
C SER A 134 -8.18 -21.48 33.07
N SER A 135 -6.90 -21.48 32.72
CA SER A 135 -5.78 -21.36 33.66
C SER A 135 -5.79 -20.00 34.37
N SER A 136 -5.91 -18.90 33.61
CA SER A 136 -5.94 -17.55 34.18
C SER A 136 -7.18 -17.30 35.07
N ASN A 137 -8.33 -17.87 34.72
CA ASN A 137 -9.53 -17.84 35.57
C ASN A 137 -9.35 -18.67 36.86
N LEU A 138 -8.68 -19.82 36.79
CA LEU A 138 -8.34 -20.64 37.97
C LEU A 138 -7.37 -19.91 38.91
N PHE A 139 -6.39 -19.19 38.37
CA PHE A 139 -5.48 -18.32 39.14
C PHE A 139 -6.18 -17.10 39.74
N ARG A 140 -7.28 -16.64 39.14
CA ARG A 140 -8.08 -15.50 39.66
C ARG A 140 -9.04 -15.92 40.77
N SER A 141 -9.58 -17.14 40.72
CA SER A 141 -10.43 -17.70 41.79
C SER A 141 -9.66 -18.18 43.03
N SER A 142 -8.36 -18.47 42.93
CA SER A 142 -7.54 -18.93 44.08
C SER A 142 -6.90 -17.79 44.89
N LYS A 143 -7.13 -16.53 44.52
CA LYS A 143 -6.66 -15.33 45.23
C LYS A 143 -7.70 -14.71 46.18
N PHE A 144 -8.79 -15.43 46.45
CA PHE A 144 -9.81 -15.07 47.44
C PHE A 144 -9.99 -16.20 48.45
#